data_AF-X8J577-F1
#
_entry.id   AF-X8J577-F1
#
_cell.length_a   1.000
_cell.length_b   1.000
_cell.length_c   1.000
_cell.angle_alpha   90.00
_cell.angle_beta   90.00
_cell.angle_gamma   90.00
#
_symmetry.space_group_name_H-M   'P 1'
#
loop_
_entity.id
_entity.type
_entity.pdbx_description
1 polymer ?
#
loop_
_entity_poly.entity_id
_entity_poly.type
_entity_poly.pdbx_seq_one_letter_code
_entity_poly.pdbx_strand_id
1 'polypeptide(L)'
;MLYSTLVLALFSASLSAAAPSGHEHTHSPKAHHAKRDTGHSLQLLVKPQDDMNDPDDLTVAATIINTGSKSVKVLNDPNGPLSSWKTYTFKFIPVPSVGPDAVKSKSTGLPPDVNAIRVKYNPTVAAALDDPNTYTVLEPGENKTVVHDLSGMYNFHLPGGYTVELTSPAEYFNIVEDDGSISRVPATLTTAEANASVLNIPAGALLTSKKGLVNTGIASIDSTAALRPNNRMIRQAADPKFTNCSAEQQTSIAEGVKAAVAYNADAVNYLNGTLGERYTTWFGALADNRTEIVQGHFMNLTDKIDQFQFDCSCDKPDTFAYVYPTRFPTVYLCGAFWKAPTNGTDSKGGTIVHEGTHFVNIGGTDDYVYGQNGAKSLASKNPDQAIMNADSHEYFVENNPQLA
;
A
#
# COMPACT_ATOMS: atom_id res chain seq x y z
N MET A 1 -71.17 -28.84 -36.20
CA MET A 1 -70.23 -27.80 -35.73
C MET A 1 -70.28 -27.82 -34.20
N LEU A 2 -69.70 -28.82 -33.52
CA LEU A 2 -68.31 -28.98 -33.02
C LEU A 2 -67.86 -27.96 -31.94
N TYR A 3 -67.75 -28.45 -30.68
CA TYR A 3 -66.77 -28.16 -29.59
C TYR A 3 -66.66 -26.71 -29.04
N SER A 4 -66.31 -26.34 -27.79
CA SER A 4 -65.84 -26.99 -26.56
C SER A 4 -65.60 -25.92 -25.45
N THR A 5 -65.73 -26.30 -24.16
CA THR A 5 -65.01 -25.87 -22.90
C THR A 5 -64.95 -24.38 -22.47
N LEU A 6 -65.36 -23.86 -21.28
CA LEU A 6 -65.31 -24.19 -19.82
C LEU A 6 -64.31 -23.28 -19.01
N VAL A 7 -64.70 -22.87 -17.78
CA VAL A 7 -63.89 -22.50 -16.56
C VAL A 7 -63.47 -21.01 -16.37
N LEU A 8 -63.51 -20.31 -15.20
CA LEU A 8 -64.00 -20.50 -13.81
C LEU A 8 -64.23 -19.13 -13.13
N ALA A 9 -64.90 -19.17 -11.97
CA ALA A 9 -65.38 -18.08 -11.12
C ALA A 9 -64.33 -17.21 -10.40
N LEU A 10 -64.69 -15.94 -10.15
CA LEU A 10 -64.10 -15.03 -9.17
C LEU A 10 -65.18 -14.61 -8.17
N PHE A 11 -64.93 -14.81 -6.88
CA PHE A 11 -65.76 -14.32 -5.78
C PHE A 11 -65.25 -12.96 -5.28
N SER A 12 -66.18 -12.03 -5.17
CA SER A 12 -66.04 -10.67 -4.66
C SER A 12 -66.33 -10.60 -3.15
N ALA A 13 -65.58 -9.77 -2.43
CA ALA A 13 -66.04 -9.15 -1.19
C ALA A 13 -65.41 -7.75 -1.03
N SER A 14 -66.30 -6.78 -0.86
CA SER A 14 -66.15 -5.35 -0.64
C SER A 14 -65.58 -4.99 0.73
N LEU A 15 -65.00 -3.79 0.90
CA LEU A 15 -65.57 -2.77 1.81
C LEU A 15 -64.94 -1.39 1.58
N SER A 16 -65.77 -0.37 1.78
CA SER A 16 -65.58 1.05 1.45
C SER A 16 -64.76 1.83 2.47
N ALA A 17 -64.27 2.97 1.98
CA ALA A 17 -63.41 3.95 2.62
C ALA A 17 -63.99 4.64 3.88
N ALA A 18 -63.08 5.03 4.76
CA ALA A 18 -63.16 6.27 5.54
C ALA A 18 -61.74 6.78 5.84
N ALA A 19 -61.45 8.02 5.46
CA ALA A 19 -60.28 8.76 5.95
C ALA A 19 -60.60 9.35 7.33
N PRO A 20 -59.58 9.58 8.18
CA PRO A 20 -59.18 10.97 8.37
C PRO A 20 -57.67 11.20 8.51
N SER A 21 -57.34 12.46 8.26
CA SER A 21 -56.06 13.16 8.33
C SER A 21 -55.50 13.35 9.75
N GLY A 22 -54.18 13.41 9.88
CA GLY A 22 -53.53 14.27 10.89
C GLY A 22 -52.23 13.75 11.51
N HIS A 23 -51.11 14.19 10.93
CA HIS A 23 -49.77 14.33 11.51
C HIS A 23 -49.09 13.09 12.14
N GLU A 24 -48.29 12.39 11.34
CA GLU A 24 -47.15 11.59 11.81
C GLU A 24 -45.83 12.31 11.52
N HIS A 25 -45.04 12.48 12.58
CA HIS A 25 -43.62 12.76 12.52
C HIS A 25 -42.92 11.67 11.70
N THR A 26 -42.28 12.03 10.59
CA THR A 26 -41.47 11.11 9.81
C THR A 26 -40.21 10.75 10.59
N HIS A 27 -40.26 9.65 11.34
CA HIS A 27 -39.06 8.92 11.72
C HIS A 27 -38.48 8.28 10.46
N SER A 28 -37.37 8.83 9.97
CA SER A 28 -36.52 8.15 8.99
C SER A 28 -36.19 6.73 9.50
N PRO A 29 -36.37 5.69 8.68
CA PRO A 29 -35.98 4.36 9.07
C PRO A 29 -34.46 4.35 9.21
N LYS A 30 -33.98 4.15 10.44
CA LYS A 30 -32.58 3.82 10.70
C LYS A 30 -32.29 2.55 9.90
N ALA A 31 -31.49 2.70 8.84
CA ALA A 31 -30.85 1.58 8.19
C ALA A 31 -29.97 0.90 9.26
N HIS A 32 -30.47 -0.17 9.85
CA HIS A 32 -29.65 -1.10 10.59
C HIS A 32 -28.75 -1.79 9.56
N HIS A 33 -27.58 -1.20 9.29
CA HIS A 33 -26.45 -1.97 8.83
C HIS A 33 -26.10 -2.96 9.95
N ALA A 34 -26.70 -4.15 9.91
CA ALA A 34 -26.19 -5.28 10.64
C ALA A 34 -24.73 -5.43 10.21
N LYS A 35 -23.78 -5.09 11.10
CA LYS A 35 -22.38 -5.47 10.93
C LYS A 35 -22.41 -6.99 10.71
N ARG A 36 -22.04 -7.43 9.51
CA ARG A 36 -21.81 -8.84 9.22
C ARG A 36 -20.72 -9.27 10.20
N ASP A 37 -21.08 -10.05 11.22
CA ASP A 37 -20.09 -10.69 12.08
C ASP A 37 -19.40 -11.73 11.21
N THR A 38 -18.27 -11.34 10.63
CA THR A 38 -17.52 -12.20 9.72
C THR A 38 -16.94 -13.39 10.47
N GLY A 39 -16.77 -13.29 11.80
CA GLY A 39 -16.00 -14.24 12.61
C GLY A 39 -14.49 -14.06 12.45
N HIS A 40 -14.04 -13.04 11.71
CA HIS A 40 -12.63 -12.74 11.48
C HIS A 40 -12.07 -12.01 12.71
N SER A 41 -11.06 -12.59 13.34
CA SER A 41 -10.32 -11.94 14.41
C SER A 41 -8.85 -12.30 14.27
N LEU A 42 -8.01 -11.28 14.08
CA LEU A 42 -6.56 -11.44 13.98
C LEU A 42 -5.90 -10.82 15.21
N GLN A 43 -4.90 -11.54 15.72
CA GLN A 43 -4.00 -11.03 16.75
C GLN A 43 -2.60 -10.95 16.15
N LEU A 44 -1.87 -9.89 16.49
CA LEU A 44 -0.51 -9.66 16.02
C LEU A 44 0.43 -9.52 17.21
N LEU A 45 1.52 -10.29 17.15
CA LEU A 45 2.66 -10.22 18.08
C LEU A 45 3.86 -9.73 17.28
N VAL A 46 4.56 -8.72 17.81
CA VAL A 46 5.80 -8.20 17.21
C VAL A 46 6.92 -8.31 18.24
N LYS A 47 8.03 -8.92 17.82
CA LYS A 47 9.22 -9.11 18.64
C LYS A 47 10.48 -8.71 17.85
N PRO A 48 11.17 -7.60 18.19
CA PRO A 48 12.51 -7.36 17.66
C PRO A 48 13.51 -8.39 18.20
N GLN A 49 14.68 -8.50 17.57
CA GLN A 49 15.83 -9.09 18.25
C GLN A 49 16.14 -8.33 19.56
N ASP A 50 16.68 -9.03 20.56
CA ASP A 50 16.86 -8.43 21.90
C ASP A 50 17.93 -7.31 21.89
N ASP A 51 19.08 -7.56 21.26
CA ASP A 51 20.18 -6.60 21.10
C ASP A 51 20.54 -6.41 19.62
N MET A 52 20.76 -5.17 19.16
CA MET A 52 21.33 -4.85 17.85
C MET A 52 22.70 -4.20 18.00
N ASN A 53 23.73 -4.88 17.48
CA ASN A 53 25.11 -4.36 17.41
C ASN A 53 25.44 -3.71 16.06
N ASP A 54 24.77 -4.14 14.99
CA ASP A 54 24.91 -3.63 13.63
C ASP A 54 23.52 -3.54 12.98
N PRO A 55 23.08 -2.37 12.47
CA PRO A 55 21.81 -2.24 11.77
C PRO A 55 21.75 -3.03 10.47
N ASP A 56 22.89 -3.50 9.94
CA ASP A 56 22.93 -4.42 8.79
C ASP A 56 22.58 -5.88 9.16
N ASP A 57 22.34 -6.17 10.44
CA ASP A 57 21.87 -7.48 10.93
C ASP A 57 20.51 -7.37 11.64
N LEU A 58 19.83 -6.21 11.54
CA LEU A 58 18.58 -5.94 12.24
C LEU A 58 17.44 -6.83 11.75
N THR A 59 16.72 -7.46 12.69
CA THR A 59 15.57 -8.32 12.42
C THR A 59 14.40 -8.05 13.38
N VAL A 60 13.19 -8.28 12.86
CA VAL A 60 11.94 -8.25 13.63
C VAL A 60 11.09 -9.45 13.25
N ALA A 61 10.61 -10.21 14.22
CA ALA A 61 9.63 -11.25 14.01
C ALA A 61 8.21 -10.70 14.19
N ALA A 62 7.34 -10.95 13.22
CA ALA A 62 5.92 -10.68 13.32
C ALA A 62 5.13 -11.98 13.22
N THR A 63 4.27 -12.24 14.20
CA THR A 63 3.41 -13.42 14.26
C THR A 63 1.96 -13.01 14.19
N ILE A 64 1.28 -13.45 13.14
CA ILE A 64 -0.18 -13.32 12.98
C ILE A 64 -0.84 -14.58 13.47
N ILE A 65 -1.88 -14.43 14.29
CA ILE A 65 -2.68 -15.52 14.83
C ILE A 65 -4.13 -15.30 14.45
N ASN A 66 -4.76 -16.32 13.87
CA ASN A 66 -6.21 -16.31 13.70
C ASN A 66 -6.88 -16.70 15.01
N THR A 67 -7.46 -15.72 15.70
CA THR A 67 -8.23 -15.90 16.94
C THR A 67 -9.73 -16.00 16.68
N GLY A 68 -10.12 -15.91 15.41
CA GLY A 68 -11.50 -16.04 14.96
C GLY A 68 -11.97 -17.50 14.93
N SER A 69 -13.23 -17.68 14.53
CA SER A 69 -13.89 -18.98 14.47
C SER A 69 -13.89 -19.62 13.07
N LYS A 70 -13.36 -18.93 12.07
CA LYS A 70 -13.31 -19.38 10.67
C LYS A 70 -11.90 -19.28 10.10
N SER A 71 -11.62 -20.09 9.08
CA SER A 71 -10.41 -19.93 8.25
C SER A 71 -10.40 -18.55 7.59
N VAL A 72 -9.22 -17.94 7.50
CA VAL A 72 -9.03 -16.64 6.86
C VAL A 72 -7.97 -16.72 5.76
N LYS A 73 -8.27 -16.11 4.61
CA LYS A 73 -7.36 -15.97 3.48
C LYS A 73 -6.84 -14.52 3.43
N VAL A 74 -5.67 -14.29 4.01
CA VAL A 74 -5.06 -12.96 4.19
C VAL A 74 -4.15 -12.63 3.02
N LEU A 75 -4.35 -11.53 2.30
CA LEU A 75 -3.42 -11.10 1.26
C LEU A 75 -2.06 -10.70 1.86
N ASN A 76 -0.98 -11.09 1.17
CA ASN A 76 0.40 -10.78 1.55
C ASN A 76 0.78 -9.36 1.09
N ASP A 77 0.08 -8.35 1.63
CA ASP A 77 0.30 -6.93 1.31
C ASP A 77 1.77 -6.52 1.50
N PRO A 78 2.43 -5.87 0.53
CA PRO A 78 3.82 -5.45 0.65
C PRO A 78 4.13 -4.58 1.86
N ASN A 79 3.20 -3.76 2.35
CA ASN A 79 3.38 -2.93 3.57
C ASN A 79 2.96 -3.66 4.85
N GLY A 80 2.60 -4.94 4.75
CA GLY A 80 2.08 -5.75 5.85
C GLY A 80 3.12 -6.69 6.47
N PRO A 81 2.86 -7.15 7.70
CA PRO A 81 3.78 -8.01 8.46
C PRO A 81 3.88 -9.46 7.94
N LEU A 82 3.01 -9.88 7.02
CA LEU A 82 3.08 -11.19 6.36
C LEU A 82 3.99 -11.19 5.12
N SER A 83 4.50 -10.02 4.73
CA SER A 83 5.36 -9.87 3.57
C SER A 83 6.83 -9.85 3.96
N SER A 84 7.72 -10.13 3.01
CA SER A 84 9.18 -10.02 3.21
C SER A 84 9.77 -8.80 2.50
N TRP A 85 8.95 -7.97 1.86
CA TRP A 85 9.42 -6.73 1.25
C TRP A 85 9.99 -5.79 2.32
N LYS A 86 11.08 -5.10 1.99
CA LYS A 86 11.70 -4.06 2.83
C LYS A 86 10.98 -2.71 2.72
N THR A 87 9.67 -2.74 2.89
CA THR A 87 8.77 -1.58 3.01
C THR A 87 8.75 -1.08 4.45
N TYR A 88 8.20 0.12 4.67
CA TYR A 88 8.17 0.70 6.01
C TYR A 88 7.03 0.11 6.87
N THR A 89 7.27 -1.09 7.41
CA THR A 89 6.29 -1.84 8.21
C THR A 89 6.42 -1.56 9.71
N PHE A 90 7.63 -1.32 10.22
CA PHE A 90 7.92 -1.20 11.65
C PHE A 90 8.45 0.18 12.03
N LYS A 91 7.96 0.76 13.12
CA LYS A 91 8.47 2.01 13.70
C LYS A 91 9.26 1.69 14.96
N PHE A 92 10.45 2.27 15.08
CA PHE A 92 11.24 2.20 16.30
C PHE A 92 11.11 3.52 17.06
N ILE A 93 10.52 3.45 18.26
CA ILE A 93 10.28 4.62 19.10
C ILE A 93 11.26 4.59 20.29
N PRO A 94 12.09 5.62 20.48
CA PRO A 94 13.04 5.68 21.59
C PRO A 94 12.33 5.58 22.94
N VAL A 95 12.78 4.65 23.79
CA VAL A 95 12.34 4.56 25.18
C VAL A 95 13.08 5.62 26.00
N PRO A 96 12.36 6.49 26.75
CA PRO A 96 13.00 7.47 27.62
C PRO A 96 13.93 6.77 28.62
N SER A 97 15.20 7.17 28.64
CA SER A 97 16.16 6.68 29.63
C SER A 97 15.78 7.20 31.01
N VAL A 98 15.81 6.32 32.01
CA VAL A 98 15.67 6.66 33.42
C VAL A 98 17.08 6.80 33.98
N GLY A 99 17.46 7.99 34.44
CA GLY A 99 18.75 8.19 35.09
C GLY A 99 18.85 7.40 36.42
N PRO A 100 20.06 7.28 37.01
CA PRO A 100 20.27 6.62 38.30
C PRO A 100 19.35 7.17 39.41
N ASP A 101 18.96 8.44 39.30
CA ASP A 101 18.10 9.16 40.26
C ASP A 101 16.60 8.99 39.98
N ALA A 102 16.20 8.03 39.15
CA ALA A 102 14.82 7.82 38.66
C ALA A 102 14.22 9.01 37.87
N VAL A 103 15.03 10.02 37.54
CA VAL A 103 14.61 11.15 36.71
C VAL A 103 14.55 10.69 35.25
N LYS A 104 13.34 10.68 34.67
CA LYS A 104 13.15 10.45 33.24
C LYS A 104 13.84 11.58 32.46
N SER A 105 14.72 11.22 31.53
CA SER A 105 15.26 12.19 30.57
C SER A 105 14.09 12.91 29.86
N LYS A 106 14.12 14.24 29.85
CA LYS A 106 13.08 15.06 29.19
C LYS A 106 13.16 15.03 27.67
N SER A 107 14.28 14.58 27.08
CA SER A 107 14.39 14.39 25.64
C SER A 107 14.06 12.93 25.30
N THR A 108 12.87 12.70 24.76
CA THR A 108 12.66 11.53 23.89
C THR A 108 13.66 11.65 22.75
N GLY A 109 14.47 10.60 22.50
CA GLY A 109 15.35 10.58 21.33
C GLY A 109 14.54 10.80 20.03
N LEU A 110 15.24 11.04 18.93
CA LEU A 110 14.59 11.04 17.61
C LEU A 110 14.38 9.59 17.15
N PRO A 111 13.25 9.28 16.48
CA PRO A 111 13.12 8.03 15.74
C PRO A 111 14.23 7.91 14.68
N PRO A 112 14.66 6.68 14.33
CA PRO A 112 15.69 6.48 13.32
C PRO A 112 15.24 7.01 11.95
N ASP A 113 16.21 7.41 11.13
CA ASP A 113 15.96 7.65 9.71
C ASP A 113 15.67 6.31 9.03
N VAL A 114 14.73 6.33 8.06
CA VAL A 114 14.25 5.13 7.39
C VAL A 114 14.53 5.22 5.90
N ASN A 115 15.17 4.18 5.37
CA ASN A 115 15.29 3.90 3.96
C ASN A 115 14.52 2.61 3.68
N ALA A 116 13.44 2.71 2.92
CA ALA A 116 12.55 1.59 2.60
C ALA A 116 12.13 1.71 1.14
N ILE A 117 11.90 0.58 0.48
CA ILE A 117 11.33 0.60 -0.88
C ILE A 117 9.86 1.07 -0.83
N ARG A 118 9.34 1.47 -1.99
CA ARG A 118 7.90 1.70 -2.22
C ARG A 118 7.44 0.80 -3.35
N VAL A 119 6.19 0.35 -3.30
CA VAL A 119 5.72 -0.76 -4.14
C VAL A 119 4.32 -0.45 -4.65
N LYS A 120 4.11 -0.29 -5.96
CA LYS A 120 2.75 -0.31 -6.51
C LYS A 120 2.15 -1.71 -6.39
N TYR A 121 1.09 -1.79 -5.59
CA TYR A 121 0.26 -2.97 -5.39
C TYR A 121 -1.22 -2.61 -5.58
N ASN A 122 -2.07 -3.62 -5.79
CA ASN A 122 -3.52 -3.44 -5.74
C ASN A 122 -4.16 -4.72 -5.17
N PRO A 123 -4.82 -4.65 -3.99
CA PRO A 123 -5.44 -5.81 -3.36
C PRO A 123 -6.45 -6.54 -4.25
N THR A 124 -7.23 -5.81 -5.07
CA THR A 124 -8.21 -6.42 -5.97
C THR A 124 -7.55 -7.20 -7.10
N VAL A 125 -6.45 -6.67 -7.66
CA VAL A 125 -5.67 -7.39 -8.69
C VAL A 125 -5.06 -8.64 -8.09
N ALA A 126 -4.48 -8.56 -6.90
CA ALA A 126 -3.88 -9.70 -6.23
C ALA A 126 -4.90 -10.77 -5.84
N ALA A 127 -6.05 -10.38 -5.28
CA ALA A 127 -7.13 -11.31 -4.92
C ALA A 127 -7.72 -12.07 -6.12
N ALA A 128 -7.66 -11.47 -7.32
CA ALA A 128 -8.14 -12.08 -8.55
C ALA A 128 -7.14 -13.10 -9.15
N LEU A 129 -5.92 -13.20 -8.62
CA LEU A 129 -4.94 -14.18 -9.08
C LEU A 129 -5.19 -15.54 -8.45
N ASP A 130 -5.11 -16.58 -9.28
CA ASP A 130 -5.03 -17.98 -8.84
C ASP A 130 -3.56 -18.35 -8.55
N ASP A 131 -2.93 -17.62 -7.61
CA ASP A 131 -1.56 -17.88 -7.17
C ASP A 131 -1.51 -17.99 -5.63
N PRO A 132 -1.19 -19.16 -5.07
CA PRO A 132 -1.15 -19.38 -3.62
C PRO A 132 -0.09 -18.56 -2.90
N ASN A 133 0.87 -17.93 -3.61
CA ASN A 133 1.88 -17.07 -2.99
C ASN A 133 1.36 -15.66 -2.67
N THR A 134 0.19 -15.28 -3.20
CA THR A 134 -0.41 -13.95 -3.00
C THR A 134 -1.12 -13.80 -1.66
N TYR A 135 -1.37 -14.91 -0.96
CA TYR A 135 -2.07 -14.94 0.32
C TYR A 135 -1.46 -15.93 1.31
N THR A 136 -1.80 -15.76 2.58
CA THR A 136 -1.57 -16.68 3.68
C THR A 136 -2.93 -17.17 4.17
N VAL A 137 -3.12 -18.49 4.22
CA VAL A 137 -4.31 -19.10 4.83
C VAL A 137 -4.00 -19.42 6.29
N LEU A 138 -4.91 -19.08 7.20
CA LEU A 138 -4.83 -19.41 8.62
C LEU A 138 -6.13 -20.02 9.10
N GLU A 139 -6.09 -21.28 9.52
CA GLU A 139 -7.21 -21.92 10.22
C GLU A 139 -7.44 -21.33 11.61
N PRO A 140 -8.62 -21.53 12.24
CA PRO A 140 -8.86 -21.08 13.62
C PRO A 140 -7.79 -21.59 14.59
N GLY A 141 -7.13 -20.67 15.29
CA GLY A 141 -6.02 -20.93 16.21
C GLY A 141 -4.64 -21.10 15.55
N GLU A 142 -4.57 -21.13 14.22
CA GLU A 142 -3.30 -21.20 13.50
C GLU A 142 -2.57 -19.85 13.56
N ASN A 143 -1.24 -19.92 13.47
CA ASN A 143 -0.39 -18.75 13.38
C ASN A 143 0.66 -18.87 12.28
N LYS A 144 1.08 -17.71 11.78
CA LYS A 144 2.21 -17.57 10.86
C LYS A 144 3.18 -16.56 11.42
N THR A 145 4.45 -16.95 11.54
CA THR A 145 5.54 -16.05 11.87
C THR A 145 6.36 -15.74 10.62
N VAL A 146 6.65 -14.46 10.41
CA VAL A 146 7.61 -13.96 9.41
C VAL A 146 8.73 -13.25 10.16
N VAL A 147 9.97 -13.65 9.89
CA VAL A 147 11.15 -12.93 10.37
C VAL A 147 11.59 -11.97 9.27
N HIS A 148 11.49 -10.68 9.56
CA HIS A 148 11.84 -9.60 8.65
C HIS A 148 13.33 -9.28 8.81
N ASP A 149 14.09 -9.44 7.73
CA ASP A 149 15.40 -8.80 7.60
C ASP A 149 15.19 -7.32 7.30
N LEU A 150 15.69 -6.46 8.19
CA LEU A 150 15.60 -5.00 8.08
C LEU A 150 16.98 -4.37 7.80
N SER A 151 17.95 -5.18 7.37
CA SER A 151 19.31 -4.72 7.09
C SER A 151 19.33 -3.58 6.08
N GLY A 152 20.07 -2.52 6.42
CA GLY A 152 20.22 -1.33 5.60
C GLY A 152 19.05 -0.34 5.65
N MET A 153 17.97 -0.66 6.36
CA MET A 153 16.77 0.18 6.36
C MET A 153 16.79 1.30 7.41
N TYR A 154 17.41 1.08 8.56
CA TYR A 154 17.31 2.01 9.70
C TYR A 154 18.68 2.59 10.04
N ASN A 155 18.71 3.91 10.24
CA ASN A 155 19.85 4.63 10.80
C ASN A 155 19.41 5.27 12.12
N PHE A 156 19.88 4.71 13.22
CA PHE A 156 19.63 5.20 14.57
C PHE A 156 20.54 6.39 14.89
N HIS A 157 20.09 7.26 15.78
CA HIS A 157 20.87 8.43 16.19
C HIS A 157 21.55 8.25 17.55
N LEU A 158 21.05 7.36 18.40
CA LEU A 158 21.55 7.14 19.77
C LEU A 158 21.47 5.65 20.17
N PRO A 159 22.37 5.16 21.04
CA PRO A 159 22.17 3.90 21.76
C PRO A 159 21.00 3.99 22.75
N GLY A 160 20.48 2.84 23.18
CA GLY A 160 19.40 2.74 24.16
C GLY A 160 18.28 1.79 23.73
N GLY A 161 17.20 1.77 24.51
CA GLY A 161 16.02 0.97 24.23
C GLY A 161 15.09 1.64 23.22
N TYR A 162 14.51 0.86 22.32
CA TYR A 162 13.51 1.28 21.34
C TYR A 162 12.32 0.31 21.37
N THR A 163 11.10 0.82 21.55
CA THR A 163 9.90 0.00 21.33
C THR A 163 9.63 -0.15 19.85
N VAL A 164 9.16 -1.32 19.45
CA VAL A 164 8.71 -1.57 18.07
C VAL A 164 7.20 -1.46 17.98
N GLU A 165 6.75 -0.56 17.12
CA GLU A 165 5.36 -0.37 16.73
C GLU A 165 5.18 -0.66 15.24
N LEU A 166 3.94 -0.73 14.78
CA LEU A 166 3.63 -0.88 13.36
C LEU A 166 3.34 0.48 12.72
N THR A 167 3.55 0.57 11.42
CA THR A 167 2.95 1.65 10.64
C THR A 167 1.45 1.41 10.47
N SER A 168 0.68 2.48 10.30
CA SER A 168 -0.78 2.38 10.15
C SER A 168 -1.23 1.43 9.03
N PRO A 169 -0.55 1.35 7.86
CA PRO A 169 -0.89 0.35 6.84
C PRO A 169 -0.74 -1.09 7.34
N ALA A 170 0.29 -1.37 8.14
CA ALA A 170 0.63 -2.70 8.64
C ALA A 170 -0.30 -3.23 9.75
N GLU A 171 -1.18 -2.39 10.30
CA GLU A 171 -2.16 -2.77 11.34
C GLU A 171 -3.43 -3.38 10.76
N TYR A 172 -3.66 -3.25 9.45
CA TYR A 172 -4.86 -3.73 8.77
C TYR A 172 -4.55 -4.81 7.75
N PHE A 173 -5.42 -5.81 7.67
CA PHE A 173 -5.29 -6.97 6.81
C PHE A 173 -6.43 -7.02 5.81
N ASN A 174 -6.09 -7.32 4.57
CA ASN A 174 -7.06 -7.57 3.50
C ASN A 174 -7.39 -9.06 3.48
N ILE A 175 -8.63 -9.41 3.81
CA ILE A 175 -9.15 -10.78 3.81
C ILE A 175 -9.96 -10.99 2.54
N VAL A 176 -9.60 -12.01 1.76
CA VAL A 176 -10.38 -12.45 0.60
C VAL A 176 -11.53 -13.33 1.10
N GLU A 177 -12.76 -12.86 0.89
CA GLU A 177 -13.98 -13.57 1.27
C GLU A 177 -14.35 -14.64 0.22
N ASP A 178 -15.25 -15.56 0.59
CA ASP A 178 -15.69 -16.65 -0.30
C ASP A 178 -16.34 -16.16 -1.61
N ASP A 179 -16.91 -14.95 -1.60
CA ASP A 179 -17.51 -14.31 -2.78
C ASP A 179 -16.49 -13.52 -3.64
N GLY A 180 -15.22 -13.57 -3.28
CA GLY A 180 -14.13 -12.84 -3.93
C GLY A 180 -14.03 -11.36 -3.54
N SER A 181 -14.92 -10.85 -2.68
CA SER A 181 -14.78 -9.51 -2.13
C SER A 181 -13.64 -9.44 -1.11
N ILE A 182 -13.18 -8.22 -0.81
CA ILE A 182 -12.09 -7.98 0.14
C ILE A 182 -12.64 -7.24 1.35
N SER A 183 -12.50 -7.85 2.53
CA SER A 183 -12.75 -7.21 3.81
C SER A 183 -11.45 -6.67 4.40
N ARG A 184 -11.49 -5.48 5.03
CA ARG A 184 -10.36 -4.92 5.76
C ARG A 184 -10.55 -5.12 7.26
N VAL A 185 -9.67 -5.89 7.88
CA VAL A 185 -9.76 -6.30 9.29
C VAL A 185 -8.54 -5.78 10.06
N PRO A 186 -8.70 -5.01 11.15
CA PRO A 186 -7.58 -4.65 12.01
C PRO A 186 -7.12 -5.87 12.83
N ALA A 187 -5.82 -6.02 13.06
CA ALA A 187 -5.35 -6.95 14.09
C ALA A 187 -5.34 -6.28 15.47
N THR A 188 -5.66 -7.06 16.50
CA THR A 188 -5.41 -6.64 17.88
C THR A 188 -3.92 -6.80 18.16
N LEU A 189 -3.22 -5.68 18.37
CA LEU A 189 -1.82 -5.70 18.75
C LEU A 189 -1.69 -6.18 20.20
N THR A 190 -0.89 -7.21 20.41
CA THR A 190 -0.50 -7.68 21.74
C THR A 190 1.00 -7.58 21.85
N THR A 191 1.47 -6.59 22.59
CA THR A 191 2.82 -6.61 23.13
C THR A 191 2.78 -7.60 24.29
N ALA A 192 3.23 -8.84 24.09
CA ALA A 192 3.51 -9.72 25.23
C ALA A 192 4.37 -8.93 26.22
N GLU A 193 3.96 -8.88 27.50
CA GLU A 193 4.60 -8.18 28.64
C GLU A 193 5.56 -7.02 28.28
N ALA A 194 5.21 -5.77 28.62
CA ALA A 194 5.86 -4.49 28.28
C ALA A 194 7.40 -4.42 28.01
N ASN A 195 8.20 -5.38 28.45
CA ASN A 195 9.64 -5.51 28.16
C ASN A 195 9.99 -6.42 26.96
N ALA A 196 9.08 -7.24 26.41
CA ALA A 196 9.40 -8.19 25.33
C ALA A 196 9.37 -7.58 23.91
N SER A 197 9.01 -6.30 23.78
CA SER A 197 8.95 -5.56 22.52
C SER A 197 10.00 -4.43 22.43
N VAL A 198 11.01 -4.44 23.31
CA VAL A 198 12.09 -3.45 23.33
C VAL A 198 13.33 -4.02 22.65
N LEU A 199 13.77 -3.34 21.58
CA LEU A 199 15.11 -3.52 21.01
C LEU A 199 16.11 -2.73 21.84
N ASN A 200 17.20 -3.35 22.29
CA ASN A 200 18.30 -2.65 22.95
C ASN A 200 19.46 -2.41 21.96
N ILE A 201 19.98 -1.18 21.95
CA ILE A 201 21.18 -0.80 21.21
C ILE A 201 22.29 -0.50 22.22
N PRO A 202 23.28 -1.40 22.41
CA PRO A 202 24.33 -1.20 23.39
C PRO A 202 25.22 0.02 23.10
N ALA A 203 25.82 0.56 24.17
CA ALA A 203 26.87 1.57 24.02
C ALA A 203 28.06 0.98 23.24
N GLY A 204 28.37 1.56 22.08
CA GLY A 204 29.44 1.08 21.18
C GLY A 204 28.95 0.27 19.97
N ALA A 205 27.65 -0.01 19.87
CA ALA A 205 27.05 -0.54 18.64
C ALA A 205 27.19 0.45 17.47
N LEU A 206 27.14 -0.07 16.25
CA LEU A 206 26.95 0.76 15.06
C LEU A 206 25.51 1.28 15.06
N LEU A 207 25.34 2.57 14.75
CA LEU A 207 24.02 3.20 14.71
C LEU A 207 23.49 3.35 13.28
N THR A 208 24.39 3.43 12.30
CA THR A 208 24.05 3.62 10.89
C THR A 208 24.54 2.46 10.06
N SER A 209 23.74 2.03 9.09
CA SER A 209 24.11 1.00 8.12
C SER A 209 25.33 1.43 7.30
N LYS A 210 26.25 0.49 7.08
CA LYS A 210 27.40 0.69 6.17
C LYS A 210 27.05 0.32 4.73
N LYS A 211 26.13 -0.62 4.55
CA LYS A 211 25.70 -1.10 3.22
C LYS A 211 24.62 -0.22 2.61
N GLY A 212 23.78 0.40 3.44
CA GLY A 212 22.49 0.98 3.06
C GLY A 212 21.51 -0.09 2.57
N LEU A 213 20.28 0.33 2.25
CA LEU A 213 19.26 -0.54 1.69
C LEU A 213 19.64 -0.98 0.26
N VAL A 214 20.21 -2.17 0.08
CA VAL A 214 20.71 -2.64 -1.22
C VAL A 214 19.82 -3.67 -1.91
N ASN A 215 18.87 -4.26 -1.18
CA ASN A 215 18.04 -5.36 -1.64
C ASN A 215 16.57 -5.11 -1.30
N THR A 216 15.69 -5.92 -1.89
CA THR A 216 14.25 -5.77 -1.74
C THR A 216 13.68 -6.53 -0.54
N GLY A 217 14.44 -7.49 0.01
CA GLY A 217 13.97 -8.47 1.00
C GLY A 217 13.30 -9.69 0.35
N ILE A 218 13.07 -9.66 -0.96
CA ILE A 218 12.53 -10.79 -1.72
C ILE A 218 13.69 -11.59 -2.32
N ALA A 219 13.97 -12.75 -1.72
CA ALA A 219 15.10 -13.59 -2.11
C ALA A 219 15.12 -13.95 -3.61
N SER A 220 13.97 -14.17 -4.25
CA SER A 220 13.90 -14.49 -5.68
C SER A 220 14.34 -13.32 -6.56
N ILE A 221 14.01 -12.09 -6.18
CA ILE A 221 14.41 -10.86 -6.90
C ILE A 221 15.88 -10.54 -6.61
N ASP A 222 16.30 -10.67 -5.35
CA ASP A 222 17.67 -10.34 -4.94
C ASP A 222 18.70 -11.32 -5.54
N SER A 223 18.33 -12.59 -5.70
CA SER A 223 19.19 -13.61 -6.32
C SER A 223 19.40 -13.38 -7.82
N THR A 224 18.38 -12.93 -8.56
CA THR A 224 18.53 -12.60 -9.99
C THR A 224 19.41 -11.36 -10.19
N ALA A 225 19.37 -10.41 -9.26
CA ALA A 225 20.29 -9.27 -9.25
C ALA A 225 21.75 -9.69 -9.00
N ALA A 226 22.00 -10.71 -8.17
CA ALA A 226 23.33 -11.22 -7.84
C ALA A 226 23.95 -12.13 -8.92
N LEU A 227 23.13 -12.88 -9.69
CA LEU A 227 23.59 -13.78 -10.76
C LEU A 227 24.10 -13.05 -12.02
N ARG A 228 24.23 -11.71 -12.00
CA ARG A 228 24.85 -10.92 -13.07
C ARG A 228 26.31 -11.37 -13.24
N PRO A 229 26.68 -12.12 -14.30
CA PRO A 229 28.07 -12.48 -14.49
C PRO A 229 28.84 -11.22 -14.88
N ASN A 230 30.02 -11.00 -14.29
CA ASN A 230 31.02 -10.03 -14.75
C ASN A 230 31.59 -10.36 -16.15
N ASN A 231 30.90 -11.17 -16.96
CA ASN A 231 31.33 -11.49 -18.33
C ASN A 231 31.06 -10.29 -19.24
N ARG A 232 32.05 -9.40 -19.26
CA ARG A 232 32.43 -8.64 -20.45
C ARG A 232 32.64 -9.60 -21.61
N MET A 233 31.59 -9.90 -22.37
CA MET A 233 31.65 -10.14 -23.81
C MET A 233 30.24 -10.32 -24.38
N ILE A 234 29.93 -9.45 -25.36
CA ILE A 234 28.70 -9.31 -26.13
C ILE A 234 27.49 -8.77 -25.34
N ARG A 235 27.43 -7.44 -25.18
CA ARG A 235 26.15 -6.74 -25.17
C ARG A 235 26.22 -5.62 -26.18
N GLN A 236 25.35 -5.72 -27.19
CA GLN A 236 24.74 -4.57 -27.87
C GLN A 236 24.63 -3.43 -26.86
N ALA A 237 25.10 -2.22 -27.21
CA ALA A 237 25.14 -1.07 -26.29
C ALA A 237 23.85 -1.04 -25.48
N ALA A 238 23.94 -1.33 -24.17
CA ALA A 238 22.79 -1.34 -23.31
C ALA A 238 22.21 0.07 -23.38
N ASP A 239 20.96 0.21 -23.83
CA ASP A 239 20.25 1.46 -23.66
C ASP A 239 20.23 1.74 -22.15
N PRO A 240 20.86 2.83 -21.65
CA PRO A 240 20.87 3.12 -20.22
C PRO A 240 19.44 3.26 -19.65
N LYS A 241 18.43 3.40 -20.51
CA LYS A 241 17.01 3.46 -20.14
C LYS A 241 16.38 2.11 -19.80
N PHE A 242 16.93 0.98 -20.27
CA PHE A 242 16.31 -0.34 -20.11
C PHE A 242 17.30 -1.41 -19.63
N THR A 243 16.99 -2.02 -18.48
CA THR A 243 17.75 -3.12 -17.89
C THR A 243 16.88 -4.38 -17.86
N ASN A 244 17.39 -5.49 -18.42
CA ASN A 244 16.70 -6.80 -18.45
C ASN A 244 15.33 -6.81 -19.19
N CYS A 245 15.06 -5.84 -20.06
CA CYS A 245 13.80 -5.74 -20.79
C CYS A 245 13.92 -6.31 -22.21
N SER A 246 12.96 -7.16 -22.61
CA SER A 246 12.79 -7.60 -24.02
C SER A 246 12.37 -6.44 -24.93
N ALA A 247 12.46 -6.62 -26.25
CA ALA A 247 12.02 -5.60 -27.21
C ALA A 247 10.51 -5.27 -27.07
N GLU A 248 9.69 -6.27 -26.78
CA GLU A 248 8.26 -6.12 -26.54
C GLU A 248 8.00 -5.35 -25.23
N GLN A 249 8.76 -5.65 -24.18
CA GLN A 249 8.69 -4.90 -22.92
C GLN A 249 9.10 -3.45 -23.13
N GLN A 250 10.19 -3.18 -23.86
CA GLN A 250 10.62 -1.81 -24.20
C GLN A 250 9.53 -1.03 -24.95
N THR A 251 8.85 -1.67 -25.91
CA THR A 251 7.72 -1.08 -26.65
C THR A 251 6.57 -0.76 -25.70
N SER A 252 6.17 -1.73 -24.87
CA SER A 252 5.11 -1.55 -23.87
C SER A 252 5.44 -0.46 -22.84
N ILE A 253 6.70 -0.33 -22.43
CA ILE A 253 7.13 0.74 -21.53
C ILE A 253 7.06 2.09 -22.24
N ALA A 254 7.51 2.19 -23.48
CA ALA A 254 7.46 3.43 -24.24
C ALA A 254 6.03 3.95 -24.41
N GLU A 255 5.06 3.05 -24.62
CA GLU A 255 3.64 3.39 -24.63
C GLU A 255 3.14 3.88 -23.25
N GLY A 256 3.55 3.21 -22.17
CA GLY A 256 3.25 3.63 -20.80
C GLY A 256 3.83 5.01 -20.46
N VAL A 257 5.09 5.27 -20.84
CA VAL A 257 5.75 6.57 -20.66
C VAL A 257 5.00 7.67 -21.42
N LYS A 258 4.59 7.40 -22.66
CA LYS A 258 3.77 8.34 -23.44
C LYS A 258 2.44 8.67 -22.74
N ALA A 259 1.78 7.66 -22.17
CA ALA A 259 0.57 7.86 -21.37
C ALA A 259 0.84 8.69 -20.10
N ALA A 260 1.90 8.36 -19.35
CA ALA A 260 2.31 9.08 -18.15
C ALA A 260 2.60 10.57 -18.41
N VAL A 261 3.29 10.88 -19.52
CA VAL A 261 3.55 12.28 -19.93
C VAL A 261 2.24 13.03 -20.22
N ALA A 262 1.31 12.40 -20.96
CA ALA A 262 0.02 13.00 -21.26
C ALA A 262 -0.82 13.22 -19.99
N TYR A 263 -0.87 12.22 -19.12
CA TYR A 263 -1.50 12.27 -17.80
C TYR A 263 -0.95 13.41 -16.93
N ASN A 264 0.37 13.53 -16.80
CA ASN A 264 0.98 14.59 -16.01
C ASN A 264 0.70 15.99 -16.60
N ALA A 265 0.75 16.13 -17.93
CA ALA A 265 0.43 17.40 -18.58
C ALA A 265 -1.03 17.83 -18.35
N ASP A 266 -1.98 16.91 -18.44
CA ASP A 266 -3.40 17.15 -18.13
C ASP A 266 -3.60 17.54 -16.66
N ALA A 267 -2.95 16.82 -15.74
CA ALA A 267 -2.96 17.12 -14.30
C ALA A 267 -2.42 18.52 -13.98
N VAL A 268 -1.28 18.92 -14.55
CA VAL A 268 -0.71 20.27 -14.38
C VAL A 268 -1.66 21.34 -14.93
N ASN A 269 -2.26 21.11 -16.11
CA ASN A 269 -3.23 22.04 -16.68
C ASN A 269 -4.47 22.20 -15.80
N TYR A 270 -5.00 21.11 -15.25
CA TYR A 270 -6.10 21.12 -14.31
C TYR A 270 -5.76 21.91 -13.04
N LEU A 271 -4.57 21.69 -12.48
CA LEU A 271 -4.13 22.34 -11.24
C LEU A 271 -3.89 23.85 -11.38
N ASN A 272 -3.64 24.33 -12.61
CA ASN A 272 -3.57 25.77 -12.93
C ASN A 272 -4.95 26.40 -13.18
N GLY A 273 -6.01 25.59 -13.21
CA GLY A 273 -7.38 26.00 -13.49
C GLY A 273 -8.25 26.14 -12.24
N THR A 274 -9.56 25.92 -12.41
CA THR A 274 -10.50 25.88 -11.28
C THR A 274 -10.56 24.46 -10.72
N LEU A 275 -10.16 24.28 -9.46
CA LEU A 275 -10.18 22.98 -8.78
C LEU A 275 -11.60 22.59 -8.36
N GLY A 276 -11.92 21.31 -8.51
CA GLY A 276 -13.27 20.78 -8.28
C GLY A 276 -13.27 19.33 -7.80
N GLU A 277 -14.20 18.55 -8.36
CA GLU A 277 -14.47 17.18 -7.92
C GLU A 277 -13.26 16.27 -8.10
N ARG A 278 -12.52 16.41 -9.21
CA ARG A 278 -11.31 15.62 -9.45
C ARG A 278 -10.27 15.82 -8.33
N TYR A 279 -10.00 17.04 -7.90
CA TYR A 279 -9.07 17.28 -6.79
C TYR A 279 -9.62 16.70 -5.48
N THR A 280 -10.85 17.08 -5.12
CA THR A 280 -11.42 16.75 -3.81
C THR A 280 -11.65 15.25 -3.61
N THR A 281 -11.84 14.49 -4.70
CA THR A 281 -11.97 13.03 -4.66
C THR A 281 -10.68 12.34 -4.20
N TRP A 282 -9.52 12.84 -4.63
CA TRP A 282 -8.24 12.14 -4.42
C TRP A 282 -7.37 12.78 -3.34
N PHE A 283 -7.59 14.08 -3.06
CA PHE A 283 -6.76 14.86 -2.12
C PHE A 283 -7.57 15.53 -1.00
N GLY A 284 -8.90 15.43 -1.03
CA GLY A 284 -9.77 15.97 0.03
C GLY A 284 -10.06 17.45 -0.11
N ALA A 285 -10.55 18.07 0.96
CA ALA A 285 -10.98 19.47 0.94
C ALA A 285 -9.86 20.42 0.51
N LEU A 286 -10.20 21.41 -0.33
CA LEU A 286 -9.28 22.43 -0.82
C LEU A 286 -8.67 23.21 0.35
N ALA A 287 -7.34 23.33 0.31
CA ALA A 287 -6.55 24.17 1.20
C ALA A 287 -5.27 24.59 0.46
N ASP A 288 -4.94 25.87 0.48
CA ASP A 288 -3.91 26.46 -0.38
C ASP A 288 -2.55 25.72 -0.26
N ASN A 289 -2.13 25.40 0.98
CA ASN A 289 -0.89 24.67 1.23
C ASN A 289 -0.88 23.27 0.58
N ARG A 290 -2.02 22.55 0.64
CA ARG A 290 -2.14 21.20 0.07
C ARG A 290 -2.21 21.24 -1.45
N THR A 291 -2.89 22.24 -2.02
CA THR A 291 -2.97 22.41 -3.47
C THR A 291 -1.60 22.75 -4.06
N GLU A 292 -0.83 23.62 -3.38
CA GLU A 292 0.54 23.96 -3.79
C GLU A 292 1.49 22.76 -3.71
N ILE A 293 1.40 21.93 -2.67
CA ILE A 293 2.21 20.70 -2.54
C ILE A 293 1.93 19.74 -3.71
N VAL A 294 0.65 19.43 -3.97
CA VAL A 294 0.26 18.53 -5.07
C VAL A 294 0.69 19.10 -6.43
N GLN A 295 0.51 20.40 -6.66
CA GLN A 295 0.99 21.07 -7.86
C GLN A 295 2.51 20.96 -8.00
N GLY A 296 3.25 21.15 -6.91
CA GLY A 296 4.70 20.97 -6.86
C GLY A 296 5.14 19.56 -7.25
N HIS A 297 4.44 18.51 -6.80
CA HIS A 297 4.74 17.14 -7.17
C HIS A 297 4.64 16.91 -8.68
N PHE A 298 3.53 17.31 -9.31
CA PHE A 298 3.34 17.12 -10.76
C PHE A 298 4.23 18.03 -11.61
N MET A 299 4.51 19.26 -11.16
CA MET A 299 5.49 20.14 -11.79
C MET A 299 6.89 19.53 -11.76
N ASN A 300 7.31 18.98 -10.61
CA ASN A 300 8.60 18.31 -10.46
C ASN A 300 8.71 17.05 -11.32
N LEU A 301 7.59 16.44 -11.67
CA LEU A 301 7.51 15.22 -12.49
C LEU A 301 7.62 15.53 -14.01
N THR A 302 7.12 16.69 -14.47
CA THR A 302 7.04 17.07 -15.90
C THR A 302 8.32 16.80 -16.69
N ASP A 303 9.48 17.25 -16.20
CA ASP A 303 10.75 17.11 -16.91
C ASP A 303 11.54 15.86 -16.51
N LYS A 304 11.00 15.05 -15.59
CA LYS A 304 11.69 13.89 -15.00
C LYS A 304 11.19 12.55 -15.52
N ILE A 305 9.94 12.44 -16.01
CA ILE A 305 9.39 11.18 -16.54
C ILE A 305 10.30 10.59 -17.63
N ASP A 306 10.81 11.43 -18.54
CA ASP A 306 11.67 10.97 -19.64
C ASP A 306 13.05 10.46 -19.18
N GLN A 307 13.48 10.83 -17.98
CA GLN A 307 14.74 10.42 -17.35
C GLN A 307 14.64 9.05 -16.67
N PHE A 308 13.43 8.53 -16.47
CA PHE A 308 13.23 7.22 -15.84
C PHE A 308 13.94 6.11 -16.60
N GLN A 309 14.61 5.26 -15.83
CA GLN A 309 15.19 4.01 -16.27
C GLN A 309 14.33 2.86 -15.75
N PHE A 310 14.20 1.80 -16.53
CA PHE A 310 13.32 0.69 -16.21
C PHE A 310 14.11 -0.62 -16.10
N ASP A 311 13.93 -1.34 -14.99
CA ASP A 311 14.44 -2.69 -14.81
C ASP A 311 13.27 -3.69 -14.85
N CYS A 312 13.34 -4.67 -15.75
CA CYS A 312 12.31 -5.67 -15.97
C CYS A 312 12.60 -7.01 -15.27
N SER A 313 13.52 -7.05 -14.31
CA SER A 313 13.91 -8.30 -13.63
C SER A 313 12.90 -8.83 -12.61
N CYS A 314 11.88 -8.04 -12.25
CA CYS A 314 10.86 -8.48 -11.29
C CYS A 314 9.76 -9.28 -12.01
N ASP A 315 9.46 -10.47 -11.51
CA ASP A 315 8.47 -11.38 -12.07
C ASP A 315 7.26 -11.62 -11.15
N LYS A 316 7.17 -10.92 -10.01
CA LYS A 316 6.07 -11.03 -9.06
C LYS A 316 4.71 -10.74 -9.73
N PRO A 317 3.79 -11.72 -9.83
CA PRO A 317 2.59 -11.59 -10.66
C PRO A 317 1.53 -10.63 -10.11
N ASP A 318 1.55 -10.36 -8.81
CA ASP A 318 0.62 -9.53 -8.04
C ASP A 318 1.11 -8.10 -7.80
N THR A 319 2.36 -7.81 -8.19
CA THR A 319 3.01 -6.52 -7.98
C THR A 319 3.15 -5.80 -9.32
N PHE A 320 2.88 -4.50 -9.34
CA PHE A 320 3.02 -3.70 -10.57
C PHE A 320 4.45 -3.22 -10.73
N ALA A 321 4.98 -2.55 -9.71
CA ALA A 321 6.31 -1.99 -9.75
C ALA A 321 6.83 -1.72 -8.32
N TYR A 322 8.10 -1.30 -8.22
CA TYR A 322 8.66 -0.74 -7.00
C TYR A 322 9.82 0.23 -7.33
N VAL A 323 10.16 1.07 -6.37
CA VAL A 323 11.34 1.96 -6.42
C VAL A 323 12.11 1.99 -5.09
N TYR A 324 13.37 2.42 -5.17
CA TYR A 324 14.10 2.95 -4.01
C TYR A 324 13.97 4.48 -4.03
N PRO A 325 13.24 5.12 -3.10
CA PRO A 325 12.93 6.56 -3.16
C PRO A 325 14.13 7.49 -3.28
N THR A 326 15.29 7.11 -2.74
CA THR A 326 16.53 7.89 -2.78
C THR A 326 17.42 7.59 -3.98
N ARG A 327 16.97 6.73 -4.92
CA ARG A 327 17.74 6.28 -6.09
C ARG A 327 17.00 6.57 -7.40
N PHE A 328 16.65 7.84 -7.58
CA PHE A 328 16.26 8.33 -8.90
C PHE A 328 17.36 7.99 -9.94
N PRO A 329 17.02 7.52 -11.15
CA PRO A 329 15.68 7.49 -11.77
C PRO A 329 15.10 6.08 -12.01
N THR A 330 15.52 5.04 -11.27
CA THR A 330 15.19 3.65 -11.65
C THR A 330 13.85 3.16 -11.09
N VAL A 331 12.96 2.69 -11.98
CA VAL A 331 11.68 2.02 -11.70
C VAL A 331 11.79 0.53 -12.05
N TYR A 332 11.42 -0.35 -11.12
CA TYR A 332 11.47 -1.80 -11.31
C TYR A 332 10.07 -2.30 -11.61
N LEU A 333 9.86 -2.88 -12.79
CA LEU A 333 8.54 -3.30 -13.27
C LEU A 333 8.34 -4.80 -13.03
N CYS A 334 7.20 -5.15 -12.46
CA CYS A 334 6.82 -6.49 -12.03
C CYS A 334 5.69 -7.08 -12.91
N GLY A 335 5.20 -8.27 -12.55
CA GLY A 335 4.28 -9.07 -13.35
C GLY A 335 2.93 -8.42 -13.64
N ALA A 336 2.36 -7.65 -12.70
CA ALA A 336 1.05 -7.02 -12.89
C ALA A 336 1.09 -5.87 -13.90
N PHE A 337 2.22 -5.13 -13.99
CA PHE A 337 2.39 -4.03 -14.94
C PHE A 337 2.25 -4.51 -16.40
N TRP A 338 2.74 -5.70 -16.71
CA TRP A 338 2.65 -6.24 -18.07
C TRP A 338 1.22 -6.57 -18.49
N LYS A 339 0.35 -6.91 -17.53
CA LYS A 339 -1.07 -7.22 -17.74
C LYS A 339 -1.95 -5.96 -17.72
N ALA A 340 -1.45 -4.86 -17.15
CA ALA A 340 -2.18 -3.61 -17.05
C ALA A 340 -2.46 -3.00 -18.43
N PRO A 341 -3.59 -2.30 -18.60
CA PRO A 341 -3.82 -1.51 -19.82
C PRO A 341 -2.83 -0.34 -19.89
N THR A 342 -2.61 0.21 -21.08
CA THR A 342 -1.70 1.38 -21.21
C THR A 342 -2.27 2.63 -20.52
N ASN A 343 -3.59 2.84 -20.62
CA ASN A 343 -4.36 3.95 -20.03
C ASN A 343 -5.58 3.39 -19.26
N GLY A 344 -6.33 4.25 -18.57
CA GLY A 344 -7.44 3.86 -17.69
C GLY A 344 -7.00 3.69 -16.25
N THR A 345 -7.76 2.90 -15.48
CA THR A 345 -7.50 2.62 -14.06
C THR A 345 -6.39 1.58 -13.86
N ASP A 346 -5.49 1.84 -12.90
CA ASP A 346 -4.33 1.00 -12.58
C ASP A 346 -3.52 0.63 -13.85
N SER A 347 -3.24 1.65 -14.66
CA SER A 347 -2.65 1.51 -15.99
C SER A 347 -1.12 1.58 -15.95
N LYS A 348 -0.46 1.22 -17.05
CA LYS A 348 0.99 1.41 -17.20
C LYS A 348 1.39 2.89 -17.03
N GLY A 349 0.62 3.80 -17.64
CA GLY A 349 0.81 5.24 -17.46
C GLY A 349 0.60 5.70 -16.01
N GLY A 350 -0.45 5.20 -15.34
CA GLY A 350 -0.71 5.47 -13.92
C GLY A 350 0.40 4.96 -13.00
N THR A 351 0.83 3.71 -13.19
CA THR A 351 1.93 3.09 -12.43
C THR A 351 3.23 3.89 -12.59
N ILE A 352 3.55 4.38 -13.78
CA ILE A 352 4.77 5.20 -13.97
C ILE A 352 4.69 6.52 -13.20
N VAL A 353 3.50 7.15 -13.16
CA VAL A 353 3.30 8.37 -12.34
C VAL A 353 3.38 8.03 -10.85
N HIS A 354 2.72 6.96 -10.40
CA HIS A 354 2.76 6.46 -9.03
C HIS A 354 4.21 6.33 -8.53
N GLU A 355 4.98 5.47 -9.21
CA GLU A 355 6.39 5.21 -8.86
C GLU A 355 7.24 6.47 -8.96
N GLY A 356 6.94 7.34 -9.94
CA GLY A 356 7.59 8.63 -10.09
C GLY A 356 7.41 9.54 -8.87
N THR A 357 6.23 9.55 -8.24
CA THR A 357 5.96 10.41 -7.08
C THR A 357 6.74 9.99 -5.83
N HIS A 358 7.13 8.72 -5.70
CA HIS A 358 7.91 8.23 -4.56
C HIS A 358 9.33 8.78 -4.50
N PHE A 359 9.92 9.19 -5.62
CA PHE A 359 11.28 9.73 -5.59
C PHE A 359 11.32 11.03 -4.76
N VAL A 360 12.30 11.11 -3.86
CA VAL A 360 12.44 12.23 -2.89
C VAL A 360 12.62 13.59 -3.57
N ASN A 361 13.14 13.60 -4.81
CA ASN A 361 13.33 14.83 -5.60
C ASN A 361 12.09 15.18 -6.46
N ILE A 362 10.98 14.45 -6.32
CA ILE A 362 9.70 14.72 -6.99
C ILE A 362 8.65 15.07 -5.96
N GLY A 363 8.26 14.10 -5.12
CA GLY A 363 7.26 14.27 -4.08
C GLY A 363 7.57 13.51 -2.80
N GLY A 364 8.34 12.42 -2.88
CA GLY A 364 8.61 11.60 -1.70
C GLY A 364 7.34 11.02 -1.09
N THR A 365 6.35 10.66 -1.94
CA THR A 365 5.10 10.05 -1.49
C THR A 365 5.34 8.67 -0.87
N ASP A 366 4.40 8.23 -0.05
CA ASP A 366 4.34 6.91 0.55
C ASP A 366 3.15 6.10 -0.01
N ASP A 367 3.09 4.84 0.39
CA ASP A 367 1.99 3.92 0.12
C ASP A 367 1.10 3.76 1.38
N TYR A 368 0.36 4.81 1.74
CA TYR A 368 -0.52 4.77 2.90
C TYR A 368 -1.71 3.81 2.71
N VAL A 369 -2.25 3.77 1.50
CA VAL A 369 -3.36 2.89 1.10
C VAL A 369 -3.24 2.54 -0.37
N TYR A 370 -3.69 1.33 -0.73
CA TYR A 370 -3.83 0.89 -2.12
C TYR A 370 -5.30 0.85 -2.57
N GLY A 371 -5.54 1.07 -3.86
CA GLY A 371 -6.83 0.98 -4.51
C GLY A 371 -7.65 2.27 -4.43
N GLN A 372 -8.49 2.53 -5.45
CA GLN A 372 -9.33 3.74 -5.53
C GLN A 372 -10.19 3.97 -4.28
N ASN A 373 -10.79 2.91 -3.74
CA ASN A 373 -11.63 3.02 -2.53
C ASN A 373 -10.81 3.43 -1.30
N GLY A 374 -9.58 2.90 -1.18
CA GLY A 374 -8.64 3.29 -0.14
C GLY A 374 -8.27 4.75 -0.27
N ALA A 375 -7.85 5.19 -1.46
CA ALA A 375 -7.43 6.56 -1.75
C ALA A 375 -8.57 7.58 -1.49
N LYS A 376 -9.80 7.31 -1.96
CA LYS A 376 -10.98 8.15 -1.68
C LYS A 376 -11.29 8.23 -0.19
N SER A 377 -11.23 7.10 0.52
CA SER A 377 -11.41 7.10 1.97
C SER A 377 -10.30 7.90 2.67
N LEU A 378 -9.06 7.82 2.20
CA LEU A 378 -7.94 8.56 2.76
C LEU A 378 -8.13 10.07 2.54
N ALA A 379 -8.50 10.49 1.34
CA ALA A 379 -8.83 11.88 1.01
C ALA A 379 -9.90 12.47 1.96
N SER A 380 -10.92 11.69 2.31
CA SER A 380 -11.97 12.15 3.23
C SER A 380 -11.56 12.18 4.71
N LYS A 381 -10.71 11.24 5.16
CA LYS A 381 -10.38 11.05 6.59
C LYS A 381 -9.08 11.72 7.01
N ASN A 382 -8.11 11.76 6.11
CA ASN A 382 -6.78 12.30 6.35
C ASN A 382 -6.21 12.89 5.04
N PRO A 383 -6.68 14.09 4.63
CA PRO A 383 -6.19 14.77 3.42
C PRO A 383 -4.67 14.97 3.40
N ASP A 384 -4.03 15.15 4.57
CA ASP A 384 -2.59 15.37 4.66
C ASP A 384 -1.79 14.12 4.27
N GLN A 385 -2.31 12.92 4.57
CA GLN A 385 -1.77 11.67 4.03
C GLN A 385 -2.18 11.46 2.57
N ALA A 386 -3.37 11.88 2.16
CA ALA A 386 -3.83 11.70 0.79
C ALA A 386 -2.96 12.45 -0.24
N ILE A 387 -2.51 13.66 0.09
CA ILE A 387 -1.55 14.40 -0.77
C ILE A 387 -0.13 13.83 -0.75
N MET A 388 0.14 12.86 0.13
CA MET A 388 1.40 12.13 0.22
C MET A 388 1.23 10.65 -0.15
N ASN A 389 0.07 10.23 -0.69
CA ASN A 389 -0.19 8.86 -1.09
C ASN A 389 0.01 8.70 -2.61
N ALA A 390 0.87 7.80 -3.06
CA ALA A 390 1.17 7.65 -4.48
C ALA A 390 -0.06 7.23 -5.31
N ASP A 391 -0.88 6.31 -4.81
CA ASP A 391 -2.15 5.91 -5.46
C ASP A 391 -3.12 7.09 -5.63
N SER A 392 -3.11 8.07 -4.72
CA SER A 392 -3.95 9.28 -4.89
C SER A 392 -3.50 10.11 -6.09
N HIS A 393 -2.18 10.17 -6.35
CA HIS A 393 -1.64 10.86 -7.53
C HIS A 393 -1.95 10.09 -8.79
N GLU A 394 -1.76 8.77 -8.78
CA GLU A 394 -2.11 7.89 -9.90
C GLU A 394 -3.57 8.06 -10.32
N TYR A 395 -4.50 7.90 -9.38
CA TYR A 395 -5.92 7.99 -9.72
C TYR A 395 -6.37 9.41 -10.09
N PHE A 396 -5.69 10.44 -9.56
CA PHE A 396 -5.90 11.80 -10.00
C PHE A 396 -5.50 11.99 -11.46
N VAL A 397 -4.35 11.47 -11.90
CA VAL A 397 -3.90 11.62 -13.30
C VAL A 397 -4.63 10.71 -14.27
N GLU A 398 -4.98 9.49 -13.86
CA GLU A 398 -5.76 8.56 -14.67
C GLU A 398 -7.17 9.06 -14.93
N ASN A 399 -7.76 9.76 -13.94
CA ASN A 399 -9.09 10.36 -13.98
C ASN A 399 -10.14 9.42 -14.62
N ASN A 400 -10.20 8.17 -14.13
CA ASN A 400 -11.06 7.13 -14.67
C ASN A 400 -11.95 6.51 -13.57
N PRO A 401 -13.28 6.71 -13.60
CA PRO A 401 -14.04 7.51 -14.58
C PRO A 401 -13.72 9.01 -14.48
N GLN A 402 -13.99 9.75 -15.56
CA GLN A 402 -13.68 11.17 -15.65
C GLN A 402 -14.47 12.00 -14.63
N LEU A 403 -13.73 12.75 -13.81
CA LEU A 403 -14.23 13.73 -12.86
C LEU A 403 -13.93 15.16 -13.35
N ALA A 404 -14.77 16.10 -12.95
CA ALA A 404 -14.74 17.50 -13.38
C ALA A 404 -13.75 18.37 -12.60
#